data_AF-A0A2Z5GBP9-F1
#
_entry.id   AF-A0A2Z5GBP9-F1
#
_cell.length_a   1.000
_cell.length_b   1.000
_cell.length_c   1.000
_cell.angle_alpha   90.00
_cell.angle_beta   90.00
_cell.angle_gamma   90.00
#
_symmetry.space_group_name_H-M   'P 1'
#
loop_
_entity.id
_entity.type
_entity.pdbx_description
1 polymer ?
#
loop_
_entity_poly.entity_id
_entity_poly.type
_entity_poly.pdbx_seq_one_letter_code
_entity_poly.pdbx_strand_id
1 'polypeptide(L)'
;MNNVIEADHGKLKQLIRPVRGFKTLKTAYATIKGFEVMRALRKGQAAVFNLTRDILGEARIVERAFGIGPCALAEAVGLIDERLLLQTA
;
A
#
# COMPACT_ATOMS: atom_id res chain seq x y z
N MET A 1 -23.59 22.10 5.60
CA MET A 1 -22.40 21.72 6.38
C MET A 1 -22.02 20.32 5.95
N ASN A 2 -20.85 20.12 5.32
CA ASN A 2 -20.40 18.78 4.92
C ASN A 2 -19.34 18.31 5.92
N ASN A 3 -19.64 17.27 6.69
CA ASN A 3 -18.66 16.69 7.61
C ASN A 3 -17.54 15.98 6.83
N VAL A 4 -16.30 16.07 7.29
CA VAL A 4 -15.13 15.39 6.68
C VAL A 4 -15.38 13.88 6.51
N ILE A 5 -16.07 13.26 7.47
CA ILE A 5 -16.47 11.85 7.44
C ILE A 5 -17.38 11.55 6.23
N GLU A 6 -18.35 12.43 5.97
CA GLU A 6 -19.28 12.29 4.85
C GLU A 6 -18.57 12.47 3.50
N ALA A 7 -17.62 13.40 3.44
CA ALA A 7 -16.82 13.64 2.24
C ALA A 7 -15.90 12.46 1.88
N ASP A 8 -15.26 11.82 2.88
CA ASP A 8 -14.39 10.66 2.65
C ASP A 8 -15.21 9.43 2.23
N HIS A 9 -16.40 9.27 2.81
CA HIS A 9 -17.35 8.21 2.40
C HIS A 9 -17.87 8.44 0.97
N GLY A 10 -18.02 9.69 0.53
CA GLY A 10 -18.46 10.04 -0.82
C GLY A 10 -17.53 9.51 -1.91
N LYS A 11 -16.21 9.68 -1.73
CA LYS A 11 -15.20 9.17 -2.68
C LYS A 11 -15.19 7.63 -2.73
N LEU A 12 -15.28 6.99 -1.57
CA LEU A 12 -15.34 5.53 -1.50
C LEU A 12 -16.62 4.99 -2.18
N LYS A 13 -17.77 5.62 -1.94
CA LYS A 13 -19.03 5.28 -2.63
C LYS A 13 -18.93 5.47 -4.14
N GLN A 14 -18.24 6.51 -4.61
CA GLN A 14 -18.04 6.74 -6.05
C GLN A 14 -17.24 5.60 -6.71
N LEU A 15 -16.22 5.06 -6.03
CA LEU A 15 -15.42 3.95 -6.55
C LEU A 15 -16.17 2.60 -6.52
N ILE A 16 -17.08 2.41 -5.56
CA ILE A 16 -17.82 1.15 -5.39
C ILE A 16 -19.09 1.08 -6.25
N ARG A 17 -19.75 2.21 -6.53
CA ARG A 17 -21.01 2.26 -7.29
C ARG A 17 -20.96 1.57 -8.67
N PRO A 18 -19.89 1.72 -9.49
CA PRO A 18 -19.79 1.05 -10.80
C PRO A 18 -19.80 -0.48 -10.71
N VAL A 19 -19.30 -1.05 -9.61
CA VAL A 19 -19.19 -2.51 -9.44
C VAL A 19 -20.42 -3.15 -8.77
N ARG A 20 -21.52 -2.40 -8.58
CA ARG A 20 -22.76 -2.83 -7.90
C ARG A 20 -22.55 -3.33 -6.46
N GLY A 21 -21.52 -2.84 -5.78
CA GLY A 21 -21.18 -3.26 -4.42
C GLY A 21 -20.37 -4.56 -4.35
N PHE A 22 -20.16 -5.08 -3.14
CA PHE A 22 -19.35 -6.27 -2.89
C PHE A 22 -20.24 -7.48 -2.60
N LYS A 23 -19.98 -8.61 -3.29
CA LYS A 23 -20.72 -9.86 -3.08
C LYS A 23 -20.35 -10.57 -1.77
N THR A 24 -19.13 -10.36 -1.27
CA THR A 24 -18.63 -10.98 -0.03
C THR A 24 -17.83 -9.99 0.80
N LEU A 25 -17.76 -10.24 2.12
CA LEU A 25 -16.94 -9.44 3.04
C LEU A 25 -15.45 -9.51 2.71
N LYS A 26 -14.95 -10.68 2.26
CA LYS A 26 -13.56 -10.84 1.84
C LYS A 26 -13.21 -9.89 0.69
N THR A 27 -14.05 -9.84 -0.34
CA THR A 27 -13.85 -8.93 -1.48
C THR A 27 -13.99 -7.46 -1.08
N ALA A 28 -14.91 -7.14 -0.16
CA ALA A 28 -15.07 -5.79 0.36
C ALA A 28 -13.80 -5.33 1.08
N TYR A 29 -13.30 -6.15 1.99
CA TYR A 29 -12.11 -5.84 2.79
C TYR A 29 -10.88 -5.64 1.91
N ALA A 30 -10.60 -6.58 0.99
CA ALA A 30 -9.46 -6.48 0.09
C ALA A 30 -9.50 -5.20 -0.77
N THR A 31 -10.69 -4.84 -1.28
CA THR A 31 -10.85 -3.67 -2.14
C THR A 31 -10.72 -2.36 -1.35
N ILE A 32 -11.39 -2.26 -0.19
CA ILE A 32 -11.32 -1.06 0.66
C ILE A 32 -9.88 -0.84 1.13
N LYS A 33 -9.19 -1.89 1.60
CA LYS A 33 -7.77 -1.84 1.95
C LYS A 33 -6.92 -1.38 0.76
N GLY A 34 -7.18 -1.91 -0.44
CA GLY A 34 -6.50 -1.48 -1.66
C GLY A 34 -6.67 0.02 -1.94
N PHE A 35 -7.88 0.57 -1.79
CA PHE A 35 -8.10 2.00 -1.96
C PHE A 35 -7.35 2.86 -0.93
N GLU A 36 -7.28 2.41 0.32
CA GLU A 36 -6.52 3.11 1.36
C GLU A 36 -5.02 3.12 1.06
N VAL A 37 -4.45 1.97 0.69
CA VAL A 37 -3.03 1.84 0.30
C VAL A 37 -2.73 2.75 -0.90
N MET A 38 -3.55 2.69 -1.95
CA MET A 38 -3.36 3.52 -3.14
C MET A 38 -3.52 5.01 -2.84
N ARG A 39 -4.41 5.39 -1.91
CA ARG A 39 -4.57 6.77 -1.46
C ARG A 39 -3.36 7.25 -0.65
N ALA A 40 -2.81 6.40 0.22
CA ALA A 40 -1.60 6.72 1.00
C ALA A 40 -0.38 6.91 0.10
N LEU A 41 -0.21 6.05 -0.92
CA LEU A 41 0.82 6.19 -1.94
C LEU A 41 0.66 7.49 -2.73
N ARG A 42 -0.54 7.77 -3.27
CA ARG A 42 -0.81 8.99 -4.04
C ARG A 42 -0.57 10.28 -3.23
N LYS A 43 -0.80 10.25 -1.92
CA LYS A 43 -0.54 11.40 -1.03
C LYS A 43 0.90 11.48 -0.53
N GLY A 44 1.77 10.54 -0.89
CA GLY A 44 3.14 10.45 -0.37
C GLY A 44 3.22 10.07 1.11
N GLN A 45 2.11 9.71 1.76
CA GLN A 45 2.09 9.31 3.17
C GLN A 45 2.83 7.99 3.39
N ALA A 46 2.90 7.16 2.35
CA ALA A 46 3.62 5.91 2.36
C ALA A 46 5.15 6.06 2.20
N ALA A 47 5.66 7.26 1.86
CA ALA A 47 7.08 7.49 1.64
C ALA A 47 7.94 7.18 2.88
N VAL A 48 7.40 7.36 4.09
CA VAL A 48 8.04 6.98 5.35
C VAL A 48 8.33 5.48 5.44
N PHE A 49 7.54 4.65 4.76
CA PHE A 49 7.66 3.19 4.77
C PHE A 49 8.42 2.66 3.55
N ASN A 50 8.89 3.54 2.65
CA ASN A 50 9.67 3.17 1.49
C ASN A 50 11.17 3.17 1.85
N LEU A 51 11.73 1.99 2.11
CA LEU A 51 13.14 1.84 2.49
C LEU A 51 14.10 2.24 1.35
N THR A 52 13.78 1.84 0.12
CA THR A 52 14.62 2.04 -1.07
C THR A 52 14.37 3.37 -1.78
N ARG A 53 13.28 4.08 -1.44
CA ARG A 53 12.83 5.34 -2.08
C ARG A 53 12.64 5.25 -3.60
N ASP A 54 12.34 4.05 -4.09
CA ASP A 54 12.14 3.74 -5.49
C ASP A 54 10.74 3.13 -5.73
N ILE A 55 10.45 2.83 -7.00
CA ILE A 55 9.18 2.21 -7.42
C ILE A 55 9.02 0.81 -6.82
N LEU A 56 10.13 0.06 -6.65
CA LEU A 56 10.09 -1.27 -6.03
C LEU A 56 9.71 -1.19 -4.56
N GLY A 57 10.18 -0.18 -3.84
CA GLY A 57 9.81 0.04 -2.45
C GLY A 57 8.33 0.42 -2.28
N GLU A 58 7.75 1.16 -3.23
CA GLU A 58 6.30 1.38 -3.28
C GLU A 58 5.53 0.07 -3.54
N ALA A 59 6.00 -0.77 -4.46
CA ALA A 59 5.39 -2.09 -4.71
C ALA A 59 5.46 -2.99 -3.46
N ARG A 60 6.58 -3.00 -2.74
CA ARG A 60 6.75 -3.74 -1.49
C ARG A 60 5.83 -3.25 -0.38
N ILE A 61 5.51 -1.94 -0.32
CA ILE A 61 4.49 -1.42 0.60
C ILE A 61 3.12 -2.05 0.31
N VAL A 62 2.74 -2.18 -0.97
CA VAL A 62 1.50 -2.86 -1.36
C VAL A 62 1.54 -4.32 -0.93
N GLU A 63 2.61 -5.05 -1.27
CA GLU A 63 2.76 -6.47 -0.92
C GLU A 63 2.66 -6.70 0.60
N ARG A 64 3.27 -5.83 1.41
CA ARG A 64 3.18 -5.89 2.87
C ARG A 64 1.77 -5.61 3.39
N ALA A 65 1.05 -4.66 2.80
CA ALA A 65 -0.33 -4.37 3.20
C ALA A 65 -1.26 -5.60 3.04
N PHE A 66 -0.94 -6.47 2.08
CA PHE A 66 -1.67 -7.71 1.80
C PHE A 66 -0.99 -8.97 2.35
N GLY A 67 0.20 -8.88 2.94
CA GLY A 67 0.93 -10.02 3.48
C GLY A 67 1.41 -11.02 2.41
N ILE A 68 1.67 -10.55 1.19
CA ILE A 68 2.09 -11.39 0.04
C ILE A 68 3.62 -11.37 -0.14
N GLY A 69 4.26 -10.29 0.28
CA GLY A 69 5.71 -10.08 0.10
C GLY A 69 6.53 -10.31 1.38
N PRO A 70 7.86 -10.22 1.26
CA PRO A 70 8.77 -10.34 2.39
C PRO A 70 8.51 -9.25 3.44
N CYS A 71 8.79 -9.58 4.70
CA CYS A 71 8.72 -8.58 5.78
C CYS A 71 9.85 -7.54 5.62
N ALA A 72 9.67 -6.36 6.24
CA ALA A 72 10.65 -5.27 6.16
C ALA A 72 12.06 -5.67 6.66
N LEU A 73 12.15 -6.63 7.58
CA LEU A 73 13.42 -7.15 8.08
C LEU A 73 14.15 -7.98 7.02
N ALA A 74 13.45 -8.89 6.33
CA ALA A 74 14.04 -9.68 5.24
C ALA A 74 14.54 -8.79 4.10
N GLU A 75 13.80 -7.72 3.80
CA GLU A 75 14.20 -6.72 2.82
C GLU A 75 15.44 -5.94 3.25
N ALA A 76 15.47 -5.45 4.50
CA ALA A 76 16.62 -4.71 5.03
C ALA A 76 17.88 -5.57 5.04
N VAL A 77 17.76 -6.85 5.39
CA VAL A 77 18.88 -7.80 5.32
C VAL A 77 19.38 -7.97 3.89
N GLY A 78 18.48 -8.14 2.91
CA GLY A 78 18.86 -8.24 1.50
C GLY A 78 19.59 -6.99 0.98
N LEU A 79 19.12 -5.79 1.36
CA LEU A 79 19.80 -4.53 0.98
C LEU A 79 21.18 -4.37 1.60
N ILE A 80 21.36 -4.85 2.84
CA ILE A 80 22.67 -4.84 3.50
C ILE A 80 23.61 -5.82 2.81
N ASP A 81 23.13 -7.01 2.45
CA ASP A 81 23.90 -8.04 1.76
C ASP A 81 24.39 -7.56 0.38
N GLU A 82 23.49 -7.00 -0.43
CA GLU A 82 23.85 -6.37 -1.72
C GLU A 82 24.91 -5.28 -1.56
N ARG A 83 24.77 -4.44 -0.52
CA ARG A 83 25.73 -3.37 -0.24
C ARG A 83 27.09 -3.91 0.22
N LEU A 84 27.12 -5.00 0.98
CA LEU A 84 28.34 -5.64 1.44
C LEU A 84 29.09 -6.30 0.28
N LEU A 85 28.37 -6.97 -0.63
CA LEU A 85 28.94 -7.58 -1.84
C LEU A 85 29.57 -6.55 -2.78
N LEU A 86 28.99 -5.35 -2.88
CA LEU A 86 29.57 -4.24 -3.65
C LEU A 86 30.82 -3.63 -3.00
N GLN A 87 31.05 -3.85 -1.71
CA GLN A 87 32.23 -3.35 -1.00
C GLN A 87 33.41 -4.34 -1.01
N THR A 88 33.14 -5.61 -1.29
CA THR A 88 34.15 -6.68 -1.33
C THR A 88 34.62 -7.04 -2.74
N ALA A 89 34.03 -6.42 -3.77
CA ALA A 89 34.43 -6.49 -5.18
C ALA A 89 35.34 -5.31 -5.56
#